data_AF-A0A3N7GJP6-F1
#
_entry.id   AF-A0A3N7GJP6-F1
#
_cell.length_a   1.000
_cell.length_b   1.000
_cell.length_c   1.000
_cell.angle_alpha   90.00
_cell.angle_beta   90.00
_cell.angle_gamma   90.00
#
_symmetry.space_group_name_H-M   'P 1'
#
loop_
_entity.id
_entity.type
_entity.pdbx_description
1 polymer ?
#
loop_
_entity_poly.entity_id
_entity_poly.type
_entity_poly.pdbx_seq_one_letter_code
_entity_poly.pdbx_strand_id
1 'polypeptide(L)' 'MRAVGGYVIENSYEILRNGIVVGKVQREWGGRWSWDIFTDPKEYGWADSMTEALHDARNALGLRKASAPAR' A
#
# COMPACT_ATOMS: atom_id res chain seq x y z
N MET A 1 -1.66 -30.32 9.63
CA MET A 1 -1.68 -29.34 8.53
C MET A 1 -0.90 -28.12 9.01
N ARG A 2 0.18 -27.74 8.30
CA ARG A 2 1.04 -26.61 8.69
C ARG A 2 0.27 -25.31 8.46
N ALA A 3 -0.05 -24.59 9.53
CA ALA A 3 -0.35 -23.17 9.44
C ALA A 3 0.95 -22.47 9.05
N VAL A 4 1.15 -22.26 7.76
CA VAL A 4 2.10 -21.27 7.27
C VAL A 4 1.49 -19.93 7.69
N GLY A 5 2.16 -19.18 8.57
CA GLY A 5 1.63 -17.96 9.19
C GLY A 5 1.28 -16.88 8.16
N GLY A 6 0.11 -17.02 7.55
CA GLY A 6 -0.52 -16.02 6.70
C GLY A 6 -1.46 -15.19 7.55
N TYR A 7 -1.26 -13.88 7.57
CA TYR A 7 -2.23 -12.96 8.13
C TYR A 7 -3.55 -13.14 7.37
N VAL A 8 -4.66 -13.29 8.11
CA VAL A 8 -5.99 -13.42 7.50
C VAL A 8 -6.40 -12.03 7.01
N ILE A 9 -6.41 -11.88 5.68
CA ILE A 9 -6.80 -10.65 5.02
C ILE A 9 -8.33 -10.52 5.08
N GLU A 10 -8.84 -9.49 5.75
CA GLU A 10 -10.27 -9.21 5.83
C GLU A 10 -10.77 -8.50 4.57
N ASN A 11 -9.98 -7.55 4.06
CA ASN A 11 -10.27 -6.78 2.84
C ASN A 11 -8.95 -6.41 2.15
N SER A 12 -8.94 -6.37 0.82
CA SER A 12 -7.78 -5.93 0.03
C SER A 12 -8.22 -5.02 -1.12
N TYR A 13 -7.45 -3.97 -1.36
CA TYR A 13 -7.66 -2.98 -2.40
C TYR A 13 -6.39 -2.84 -3.22
N GLU A 14 -6.50 -2.97 -4.54
CA GLU A 14 -5.39 -2.79 -5.46
C GLU A 14 -5.17 -1.31 -5.75
N ILE A 15 -3.91 -0.91 -5.86
CA ILE A 15 -3.50 0.42 -6.32
C ILE A 15 -3.13 0.31 -7.79
N LEU A 16 -3.84 1.04 -8.64
CA LEU A 16 -3.58 1.05 -10.08
C LEU A 16 -2.88 2.35 -10.52
N ARG A 17 -1.89 2.21 -11.40
CA ARG A 17 -1.27 3.30 -12.17
C ARG A 17 -1.36 2.96 -13.65
N ASN A 18 -2.06 3.78 -14.43
CA ASN A 18 -2.27 3.57 -15.87
C ASN A 18 -2.84 2.17 -16.21
N GLY A 19 -3.76 1.65 -15.38
CA GLY A 19 -4.36 0.33 -15.56
C GLY A 19 -3.49 -0.85 -15.11
N ILE A 20 -2.29 -0.60 -14.57
CA ILE A 20 -1.38 -1.62 -14.05
C ILE A 20 -1.45 -1.60 -12.51
N VAL A 21 -1.56 -2.78 -11.90
CA VAL A 21 -1.46 -2.91 -10.43
C VAL A 21 -0.02 -2.63 -10.00
N VAL A 22 0.15 -1.61 -9.17
CA VAL A 22 1.46 -1.16 -8.66
C VAL A 22 1.62 -1.36 -7.16
N GLY A 23 0.55 -1.77 -6.48
CA GLY A 23 0.58 -2.05 -5.05
C GLY A 23 -0.79 -2.46 -4.55
N LYS A 24 -0.90 -2.61 -3.23
CA LYS A 24 -2.14 -2.93 -2.53
C LYS A 24 -2.19 -2.30 -1.15
N VAL A 25 -3.39 -2.13 -0.64
CA VAL A 25 -3.70 -1.84 0.76
C VAL A 25 -4.62 -2.93 1.26
N GLN A 26 -4.32 -3.53 2.40
CA GLN A 26 -5.11 -4.63 2.95
C GLN A 26 -5.36 -4.46 4.44
N ARG A 27 -6.52 -4.92 4.90
CA ARG A 27 -6.90 -4.99 6.31
C ARG A 27 -6.52 -6.35 6.84
N GLU A 28 -5.72 -6.34 7.89
CA GLU A 28 -5.16 -7.52 8.53
C GLU A 28 -5.99 -7.88 9.77
N TRP A 29 -5.95 -9.15 10.13
CA TRP A 29 -6.57 -9.63 11.37
C TRP A 29 -6.07 -8.85 12.59
N GLY A 30 -7.00 -8.28 13.36
CA GLY A 30 -6.69 -7.32 14.43
C GLY A 30 -6.98 -5.86 14.08
N GLY A 31 -7.49 -5.58 12.88
CA GLY A 31 -8.02 -4.28 12.48
C GLY A 31 -6.97 -3.27 11.99
N ARG A 32 -5.70 -3.67 11.96
CA ARG A 32 -4.61 -2.88 11.36
C ARG A 32 -4.64 -2.96 9.85
N TRP A 33 -4.08 -1.94 9.22
CA TRP A 33 -3.95 -1.86 7.77
C TRP A 33 -2.48 -2.00 7.40
N SER A 34 -2.22 -2.74 6.32
CA SER A 34 -0.90 -2.84 5.70
C SER A 34 -0.98 -2.36 4.25
N TRP A 35 0.15 -1.91 3.73
CA TRP A 35 0.30 -1.52 2.33
C TRP A 35 1.61 -2.04 1.76
N ASP A 36 1.63 -2.31 0.46
CA ASP A 36 2.75 -2.90 -0.27
C ASP A 36 2.81 -2.31 -1.69
N ILE A 37 4.00 -1.90 -2.12
CA ILE A 37 4.31 -1.37 -3.44
C ILE A 37 5.13 -2.40 -4.21
N PHE A 38 4.60 -2.85 -5.33
CA PHE A 38 5.19 -3.92 -6.15
C PHE A 38 6.22 -3.40 -7.15
N THR A 39 6.16 -2.12 -7.48
CA THR A 39 7.09 -1.44 -8.39
C THR A 39 8.31 -0.91 -7.66
N ASP A 40 9.46 -0.85 -8.31
CA ASP A 40 10.67 -0.29 -7.70
C ASP A 40 10.57 1.24 -7.45
N PRO A 41 10.99 1.73 -6.27
CA PRO A 41 11.45 0.95 -5.12
C PRO A 41 10.28 0.22 -4.43
N LYS A 42 10.47 -1.07 -4.16
CA LYS A 42 9.49 -1.85 -3.39
C LYS A 42 9.48 -1.35 -1.95
N GLU A 43 8.31 -0.96 -1.48
CA GLU A 43 8.10 -0.43 -0.14
C GLU A 43 6.87 -1.09 0.48
N TYR A 44 6.87 -1.24 1.81
CA TYR A 44 5.73 -1.74 2.55
C TYR A 44 5.62 -1.03 3.89
N GLY A 45 4.43 -1.01 4.46
CA GLY A 45 4.21 -0.39 5.75
C GLY A 45 2.91 -0.80 6.43
N TRP A 46 2.71 -0.24 7.61
CA TRP A 46 1.57 -0.48 8.47
C TRP A 46 0.97 0.85 8.91
N ALA A 47 -0.35 0.88 9.06
CA ALA A 47 -1.09 2.03 9.50
C ALA A 47 -2.27 1.60 10.36
N ASP A 48 -2.73 2.51 11.23
CA ASP A 48 -3.85 2.22 12.13
C ASP A 48 -5.20 2.44 11.43
N SER A 49 -5.20 3.04 10.23
CA SER A 49 -6.40 3.24 9.41
C SER A 49 -6.16 3.03 7.91
N MET A 50 -7.24 2.74 7.17
CA MET A 50 -7.22 2.63 5.71
C MET A 50 -6.73 3.92 5.04
N THR A 51 -7.18 5.06 5.53
CA THR A 51 -6.86 6.38 4.97
C THR A 51 -5.37 6.67 5.08
N GLU A 52 -4.76 6.34 6.21
CA GLU A 52 -3.32 6.49 6.44
C GLU A 52 -2.52 5.51 5.57
N ALA A 53 -2.92 4.24 5.52
CA ALA A 53 -2.27 3.25 4.64
C ALA A 53 -2.27 3.69 3.17
N LEU A 54 -3.39 4.22 2.68
CA LEU A 54 -3.50 4.77 1.32
C LEU A 54 -2.65 6.03 1.12
N HIS A 55 -2.59 6.90 2.14
CA HIS A 55 -1.77 8.11 2.09
C HIS A 55 -0.29 7.75 1.98
N ASP A 56 0.18 6.79 2.78
CA ASP A 56 1.58 6.35 2.80
C ASP A 56 1.96 5.62 1.52
N ALA A 57 1.13 4.67 1.06
CA ALA A 57 1.34 3.98 -0.21
C ALA A 57 1.40 4.97 -1.39
N ARG A 58 0.56 6.01 -1.37
CA ARG A 58 0.58 7.08 -2.37
C ARG A 58 1.89 7.88 -2.31
N ASN A 59 2.40 8.17 -1.11
CA ASN A 59 3.66 8.88 -0.92
C ASN A 59 4.85 8.04 -1.41
N ALA A 60 4.88 6.75 -1.07
CA ALA A 60 5.90 5.79 -1.53
C ALA A 60 5.97 5.71 -3.07
N LEU A 61 4.80 5.74 -3.73
CA LEU A 61 4.73 5.78 -5.19
C LEU A 61 5.19 7.13 -5.80
N GLY A 62 5.62 8.11 -5.00
CA GLY A 62 6.01 9.43 -5.50
C GLY A 62 4.84 10.21 -6.12
N LEU A 63 3.60 9.92 -5.73
CA LEU A 63 2.40 10.62 -6.20
C LEU A 63 2.17 11.97 -5.49
N ARG A 64 3.09 12.38 -4.62
CA ARG A 64 3.27 13.79 -4.28
C ARG A 64 3.94 14.43 -5.49
N LYS A 65 3.21 15.36 -6.13
CA LYS A 65 3.66 16.27 -7.18
C LYS A 65 5.19 16.29 -7.29
N ALA A 66 5.73 15.89 -8.44
CA ALA A 66 6.95 16.52 -8.92
C ALA A 66 6.70 18.03 -8.79
N SER A 67 7.28 18.63 -7.75
CA SER A 67 7.25 20.07 -7.56
C SER A 67 7.76 20.67 -8.86
N ALA A 68 6.97 21.61 -9.40
CA ALA A 68 7.19 22.29 -10.67
C ALA A 68 8.66 22.66 -10.92
N PRO A 69 9.11 22.75 -12.19
CA PRO A 69 10.47 23.23 -12.47
C PRO A 69 10.71 24.56 -11.75
N ALA A 70 11.82 24.64 -11.03
CA ALA A 70 12.29 25.88 -10.44
C ALA A 70 12.43 26.90 -11.57
N ARG A 71 11.76 28.04 -11.43
CA ARG A 71 11.89 29.18 -12.34
C ARG A 71 13.20 29.90 -12.10
#